data_AF-A0A7V9PV52-F1
#
_entry.id   AF-A0A7V9PV52-F1
#
_cell.length_a   1.000
_cell.length_b   1.000
_cell.length_c   1.000
_cell.angle_alpha   90.00
_cell.angle_beta   90.00
_cell.angle_gamma   90.00
#
_symmetry.space_group_name_H-M   'P 1'
#
loop_
_entity.id
_entity.type
_entity.pdbx_description
1 polymer ?
#
loop_
_entity_poly.entity_id
_entity_poly.type
_entity_poly.pdbx_seq_one_letter_code
_entity_poly.pdbx_strand_id
1 'polypeptide(L)'
;AQRALDELGLDAVSLIADYGPAVPVLVAADGASDADGVLDGPLDAAAAARPVPLAYDRDEQLRRLRAAERALALLGRVNPLALEEFAALEERHAFLTAQHEDVRRTRADLLEIVGEVDARVQQVFAAAYADVAAQFEAVFARLFPGGEGRLVLTEPDDLLGTGVEVEARPAGKKLKRLSLLSGGERSLVAVAFLVALFKARPSPFYILDEVEAALDDTNLGRLLTLYEELRATSQLLVITHQKRTMEIGDALYGVSMRDDGVSVVISQRLREPEPA
;
A
#
# COMPACT_ATOMS: atom_id res chain seq x y z
N ALA A 1 -31.80 71.11 -15.36
CA ALA A 1 -30.36 71.35 -15.23
C ALA A 1 -29.77 70.55 -14.07
N GLN A 2 -30.19 70.80 -12.83
CA GLN A 2 -29.68 70.10 -11.62
C GLN A 2 -29.68 68.56 -11.74
N ARG A 3 -30.80 67.98 -12.15
CA ARG A 3 -30.99 66.53 -12.24
C ARG A 3 -30.01 65.80 -13.17
N ALA A 4 -29.61 66.43 -14.28
CA ALA A 4 -28.67 65.82 -15.22
C ALA A 4 -27.27 65.68 -14.61
N LEU A 5 -26.89 66.65 -13.76
CA LEU A 5 -25.61 66.68 -13.08
C LEU A 5 -25.56 65.67 -11.93
N ASP A 6 -26.68 65.52 -11.20
CA ASP A 6 -26.79 64.60 -10.06
C ASP A 6 -26.88 63.12 -10.49
N GLU A 7 -27.62 62.80 -11.56
CA GLU A 7 -27.85 61.41 -11.99
C GLU A 7 -26.79 60.89 -12.98
N LEU A 8 -26.27 61.75 -13.87
CA LEU A 8 -25.41 61.36 -14.98
C LEU A 8 -24.02 62.03 -14.95
N GLY A 9 -23.77 62.96 -14.02
CA GLY A 9 -22.49 63.66 -13.90
C GLY A 9 -22.18 64.65 -15.05
N LEU A 10 -23.18 65.01 -15.87
CA LEU A 10 -23.03 65.88 -17.04
C LEU A 10 -23.92 67.13 -16.94
N ASP A 11 -23.44 68.26 -17.46
CA ASP A 11 -24.27 69.45 -17.56
C ASP A 11 -25.32 69.33 -18.68
N ALA A 12 -26.43 70.03 -18.52
CA ALA A 12 -27.57 69.90 -19.42
C ALA A 12 -27.31 70.41 -20.84
N VAL A 13 -26.35 71.33 -21.03
CA VAL A 13 -26.04 71.87 -22.36
C VAL A 13 -25.23 70.85 -23.14
N SER A 14 -24.22 70.25 -22.50
CA SER A 14 -23.42 69.15 -23.08
C SER A 14 -24.28 67.93 -23.38
N LEU A 15 -25.22 67.57 -22.49
CA LEU A 15 -26.13 66.44 -22.73
C LEU A 15 -27.00 66.64 -23.99
N ILE A 16 -27.49 67.87 -24.22
CA ILE A 16 -28.30 68.20 -25.40
C ILE A 16 -27.42 68.31 -26.65
N ALA A 17 -26.19 68.82 -26.52
CA ALA A 17 -25.25 68.93 -27.63
C ALA A 17 -24.83 67.55 -28.15
N ASP A 18 -24.59 66.59 -27.26
CA ASP A 18 -24.03 65.28 -27.60
C ASP A 18 -25.10 64.20 -27.79
N TYR A 19 -26.26 64.32 -27.12
CA TYR A 19 -27.33 63.30 -27.13
C TYR A 19 -28.72 63.88 -27.41
N GLY A 20 -28.79 65.12 -27.90
CA GLY A 20 -30.05 65.77 -28.25
C GLY A 20 -30.69 65.22 -29.54
N PRO A 21 -31.94 65.64 -29.83
CA PRO A 21 -32.69 65.15 -30.99
C PRO A 21 -32.09 65.56 -32.34
N ALA A 22 -31.14 66.50 -32.35
CA ALA A 22 -30.39 66.92 -33.54
C ALA A 22 -29.19 66.00 -33.84
N VAL A 23 -28.82 65.12 -32.90
CA VAL A 23 -27.70 64.18 -33.05
C VAL A 23 -28.24 62.84 -33.57
N PRO A 24 -27.63 62.24 -34.60
CA PRO A 24 -28.02 60.92 -35.08
C PRO A 24 -27.76 59.85 -34.00
N VAL A 25 -28.70 58.93 -33.84
CA VAL A 25 -28.52 57.79 -32.95
C VAL A 25 -27.77 56.69 -33.69
N LEU A 26 -26.67 56.23 -33.11
CA LEU A 26 -25.88 55.12 -33.64
C LEU A 26 -26.53 53.79 -33.24
N VAL A 27 -26.90 52.97 -34.23
CA VAL A 27 -27.52 51.65 -34.01
C VAL A 27 -26.61 50.57 -34.60
N ALA A 28 -26.47 49.44 -33.92
CA ALA A 28 -25.78 48.28 -34.47
C ALA A 28 -26.39 47.90 -35.84
N ALA A 29 -25.55 47.65 -36.84
CA ALA A 29 -26.02 47.45 -38.22
C ALA A 29 -26.81 46.14 -38.40
N ASP A 30 -26.66 45.21 -37.46
CA ASP A 30 -27.43 43.99 -37.39
C ASP A 30 -28.79 44.36 -36.83
N GLY A 31 -29.78 44.55 -37.71
CA GLY A 31 -31.14 45.02 -37.39
C GLY A 31 -31.95 44.20 -36.38
N ALA A 32 -31.32 43.36 -35.57
CA ALA A 32 -31.86 42.74 -34.37
C ALA A 32 -31.85 43.72 -33.19
N SER A 33 -32.53 44.86 -33.32
CA SER A 33 -33.21 45.41 -32.15
C SER A 33 -34.58 44.74 -32.08
N ASP A 34 -34.59 43.44 -31.77
CA ASP A 34 -35.82 42.77 -31.38
C ASP A 34 -36.43 43.56 -30.22
N ALA A 35 -37.75 43.65 -30.19
CA ALA A 35 -38.55 44.53 -29.34
C ALA A 35 -38.30 44.36 -27.81
N ASP A 36 -37.41 43.44 -27.43
CA ASP A 36 -37.01 43.13 -26.06
C ASP A 36 -35.59 43.57 -25.67
N GLY A 37 -34.82 44.21 -26.56
CA GLY A 37 -33.56 44.87 -26.23
C GLY A 37 -32.49 43.97 -25.59
N VAL A 38 -32.59 42.66 -25.80
CA VAL A 38 -31.52 41.73 -25.49
C VAL A 38 -30.51 41.80 -26.63
N LEU A 39 -29.32 42.34 -26.35
CA LEU A 39 -28.18 42.25 -27.26
C LEU A 39 -27.68 40.80 -27.23
N ASP A 40 -28.34 39.90 -27.95
CA ASP A 40 -27.97 38.47 -28.04
C ASP A 40 -26.98 38.23 -29.21
N GLY A 41 -26.01 39.14 -29.34
CA GLY A 41 -24.94 39.09 -30.35
C GLY A 41 -23.59 38.74 -29.72
N PRO A 42 -22.66 38.11 -30.46
CA PRO A 42 -21.31 37.85 -29.97
C PRO A 42 -20.64 39.15 -29.51
N LEU A 43 -20.07 39.15 -28.31
CA LEU A 43 -19.28 40.27 -27.74
C LEU A 43 -17.93 40.51 -28.49
N ASP A 44 -17.72 39.87 -29.63
CA ASP A 44 -16.53 40.04 -30.45
C ASP A 44 -16.53 41.41 -31.16
N ALA A 45 -15.81 42.36 -30.56
CA ALA A 45 -15.62 43.71 -31.09
C ALA A 45 -15.03 43.77 -32.51
N ALA A 46 -14.44 42.66 -32.99
CA ALA A 46 -13.86 42.57 -34.33
C ALA A 46 -14.88 42.25 -35.44
N ALA A 47 -16.06 41.71 -35.10
CA ALA A 47 -17.10 41.32 -36.06
C ALA A 47 -18.32 42.27 -36.06
N ALA A 48 -18.41 43.20 -35.11
CA ALA A 48 -19.49 44.16 -35.05
C ALA A 48 -19.44 45.10 -36.27
N ALA A 49 -20.44 44.99 -37.15
CA ALA A 49 -20.61 45.90 -38.26
C ALA A 49 -20.71 47.36 -37.76
N ARG A 50 -20.10 48.29 -38.51
CA ARG A 50 -20.02 49.71 -38.08
C ARG A 50 -21.42 50.24 -37.82
N PRO A 51 -21.67 50.88 -36.67
CA PRO A 51 -23.00 51.35 -36.32
C PRO A 51 -23.47 52.39 -37.35
N VAL A 52 -24.73 52.26 -37.76
CA VAL A 52 -25.34 53.11 -38.78
C VAL A 52 -25.99 54.31 -38.08
N PRO A 53 -25.72 55.55 -38.54
CA PRO A 53 -26.39 56.74 -37.99
C PRO A 53 -27.82 56.81 -38.52
N LEU A 54 -28.79 56.79 -37.61
CA LEU A 54 -30.20 56.99 -37.90
C LEU A 54 -30.70 58.29 -37.28
N ALA A 55 -31.73 58.89 -37.89
CA ALA A 55 -32.37 60.08 -37.33
C ALA A 55 -33.02 59.75 -35.98
N TYR A 56 -33.01 60.72 -35.06
CA TYR A 56 -33.64 60.55 -33.76
C TYR A 56 -35.16 60.39 -33.89
N ASP A 57 -35.67 59.23 -33.47
CA ASP A 57 -37.10 58.98 -33.27
C ASP A 57 -37.38 58.78 -31.78
N ARG A 58 -38.23 59.65 -31.21
CA ARG A 58 -38.53 59.67 -29.78
C ARG A 58 -39.21 58.39 -29.31
N ASP A 59 -40.14 57.84 -30.09
CA ASP A 59 -40.94 56.67 -29.70
C ASP A 59 -40.10 55.39 -29.78
N GLU A 60 -39.17 55.31 -30.73
CA GLU A 60 -38.19 54.24 -30.81
C GLU A 60 -37.16 54.30 -29.66
N GLN A 61 -36.65 55.49 -29.32
CA GLN A 61 -35.70 55.62 -28.20
C GLN A 61 -36.35 55.30 -26.85
N LEU A 62 -37.62 55.67 -26.66
CA LEU A 62 -38.36 55.29 -25.44
C LEU A 62 -38.60 53.77 -25.35
N ARG A 63 -38.83 53.10 -26.48
CA ARG A 63 -38.93 51.63 -26.52
C ARG A 63 -37.59 50.98 -26.14
N ARG A 64 -36.48 51.47 -26.70
CA ARG A 64 -35.12 51.01 -26.37
C ARG A 64 -34.75 51.24 -24.91
N LEU A 65 -35.08 52.41 -24.37
CA LEU A 65 -34.87 52.72 -22.95
C LEU A 65 -35.59 51.70 -22.06
N ARG A 66 -36.89 51.47 -22.30
CA ARG A 66 -37.67 50.49 -21.52
C ARG A 66 -37.11 49.08 -21.65
N ALA A 67 -36.58 48.71 -22.81
CA ALA A 67 -35.98 47.39 -23.01
C ALA A 67 -34.64 47.27 -22.26
N ALA A 68 -33.79 48.30 -22.32
CA ALA A 68 -32.55 48.36 -21.56
C ALA A 68 -32.79 48.39 -20.04
N GLU A 69 -33.81 49.10 -19.56
CA GLU A 69 -34.23 49.10 -18.16
C GLU A 69 -34.70 47.71 -17.70
N ARG A 70 -35.44 46.97 -18.54
CA ARG A 70 -35.82 45.58 -18.27
C ARG A 70 -34.59 44.67 -18.23
N ALA A 71 -33.68 44.79 -19.19
CA ALA A 71 -32.43 44.01 -19.24
C ALA A 71 -31.54 44.28 -18.01
N LEU A 72 -31.43 45.54 -17.58
CA LEU A 72 -30.71 45.94 -16.38
C LEU A 72 -31.36 45.36 -15.11
N ALA A 73 -32.69 45.36 -15.02
CA ALA A 73 -33.40 44.76 -13.90
C ALA A 73 -33.21 43.23 -13.83
N LEU A 74 -33.10 42.55 -14.97
CA LEU A 74 -32.85 41.11 -15.07
C LEU A 74 -31.46 40.70 -14.57
N LEU A 75 -30.44 41.56 -14.73
CA LEU A 75 -29.07 41.33 -14.24
C LEU A 75 -28.98 41.25 -12.71
N GLY A 76 -30.01 41.71 -12.00
CA GLY A 76 -30.06 41.66 -10.55
C GLY A 76 -29.06 42.61 -9.87
N ARG A 77 -28.76 42.36 -8.60
CA ARG A 77 -27.83 43.19 -7.84
C ARG A 77 -26.40 42.72 -8.09
N VAL A 78 -25.53 43.64 -8.52
CA VAL A 78 -24.10 43.38 -8.66
C VAL A 78 -23.50 43.09 -7.28
N ASN A 79 -22.82 41.96 -7.13
CA ASN A 79 -22.08 41.64 -5.91
C ASN A 79 -20.70 42.35 -5.97
N PRO A 80 -20.45 43.38 -5.14
CA PRO A 80 -19.18 44.10 -5.17
C PRO A 80 -18.01 43.25 -4.66
N LEU A 81 -18.28 42.18 -3.89
CA LEU A 81 -17.26 41.28 -3.34
C LEU A 81 -16.90 40.13 -4.29
N ALA A 82 -17.57 40.01 -5.44
CA ALA A 82 -17.42 38.86 -6.33
C ALA A 82 -15.98 38.65 -6.81
N LEU A 83 -15.22 39.73 -7.03
CA LEU A 83 -13.83 39.65 -7.45
C LEU A 83 -12.92 39.12 -6.34
N GLU A 84 -13.14 39.56 -5.10
CA GLU A 84 -12.38 39.09 -3.94
C GLU A 84 -12.72 37.63 -3.60
N GLU A 85 -14.00 37.27 -3.64
CA GLU A 85 -14.47 35.89 -3.44
C GLU A 85 -13.91 34.95 -4.52
N PHE A 86 -13.91 35.39 -5.78
CA PHE A 86 -13.32 34.63 -6.88
C PHE A 86 -11.83 34.38 -6.64
N ALA A 87 -11.05 35.42 -6.29
CA ALA A 87 -9.63 35.28 -6.02
C ALA A 87 -9.35 34.33 -4.83
N ALA A 88 -10.12 34.42 -3.75
CA ALA A 88 -9.98 33.53 -2.60
C ALA A 88 -10.34 32.07 -2.94
N LEU A 89 -11.38 31.86 -3.77
CA LEU A 89 -11.76 30.53 -4.26
C LEU A 89 -10.71 29.95 -5.20
N GLU A 90 -10.12 30.77 -6.07
CA GLU A 90 -9.05 30.37 -6.98
C GLU A 90 -7.80 29.93 -6.21
N GLU A 91 -7.39 30.69 -5.19
CA GLU A 91 -6.26 30.32 -4.32
C GLU A 91 -6.53 28.99 -3.59
N ARG A 92 -7.72 28.83 -3.01
CA ARG A 92 -8.12 27.59 -2.34
C ARG A 92 -8.15 26.42 -3.31
N HIS A 93 -8.65 26.62 -4.53
CA HIS A 93 -8.69 25.61 -5.57
C HIS A 93 -7.28 25.18 -5.98
N ALA A 94 -6.37 26.15 -6.21
CA ALA A 94 -4.98 25.87 -6.54
C ALA A 94 -4.27 25.08 -5.43
N PHE A 95 -4.47 25.48 -4.17
CA PHE A 95 -3.92 24.76 -3.01
C PHE A 95 -4.42 23.32 -2.94
N LEU A 96 -5.74 23.11 -2.99
CA LEU A 96 -6.33 21.76 -2.90
C LEU A 96 -5.94 20.88 -4.08
N THR A 97 -5.81 21.46 -5.28
CA THR A 97 -5.35 20.73 -6.47
C THR A 97 -3.91 20.26 -6.28
N ALA A 98 -3.03 21.12 -5.78
CA ALA A 98 -1.64 20.75 -5.50
C ALA A 98 -1.55 19.64 -4.44
N GLN A 99 -2.32 19.73 -3.35
CA GLN A 99 -2.38 18.68 -2.32
C GLN A 99 -2.92 17.35 -2.88
N HIS A 100 -3.94 17.41 -3.72
CA HIS A 100 -4.53 16.23 -4.32
C HIS A 100 -3.55 15.51 -5.26
N GLU A 101 -2.84 16.27 -6.11
CA GLU A 101 -1.82 15.70 -6.99
C GLU A 101 -0.64 15.11 -6.20
N ASP A 102 -0.23 15.74 -5.09
CA ASP A 102 0.81 15.20 -4.22
C ASP A 102 0.41 13.86 -3.59
N VAL A 103 -0.83 13.76 -3.08
CA VAL A 103 -1.37 12.50 -2.55
C VAL A 103 -1.47 11.42 -3.64
N ARG A 104 -1.89 11.79 -4.85
CA ARG A 104 -1.96 10.86 -5.99
C ARG A 104 -0.61 10.32 -6.37
N ARG A 105 0.41 11.19 -6.47
CA ARG A 105 1.79 10.79 -6.74
C ARG A 105 2.33 9.89 -5.63
N THR A 106 2.18 10.30 -4.38
CA THR A 106 2.62 9.50 -3.22
C THR A 106 1.98 8.11 -3.22
N ARG A 107 0.69 8.01 -3.56
CA ARG A 107 0.03 6.71 -3.70
C ARG A 107 0.64 5.86 -4.82
N ALA A 108 0.97 6.45 -5.96
CA ALA A 108 1.60 5.73 -7.07
C ALA A 108 2.99 5.22 -6.66
N ASP A 109 3.81 6.08 -6.06
CA ASP A 109 5.16 5.74 -5.58
C ASP A 109 5.12 4.62 -4.53
N LEU A 110 4.17 4.67 -3.60
CA LEU A 110 3.99 3.60 -2.61
C LEU A 110 3.59 2.27 -3.23
N LEU A 111 2.75 2.27 -4.27
CA LEU A 111 2.36 1.03 -4.96
C LEU A 111 3.51 0.43 -5.75
N GLU A 112 4.40 1.28 -6.30
CA GLU A 112 5.65 0.82 -6.93
C GLU A 112 6.55 0.15 -5.91
N ILE A 113 6.78 0.78 -4.76
CA ILE A 113 7.59 0.20 -3.66
C ILE A 113 7.00 -1.13 -3.18
N VAL A 114 5.67 -1.23 -3.04
CA VAL A 114 5.01 -2.50 -2.68
C VAL A 114 5.33 -3.58 -3.72
N GLY A 115 5.24 -3.27 -5.02
CA GLY A 115 5.59 -4.21 -6.08
C GLY A 115 7.05 -4.66 -6.05
N GLU A 116 7.99 -3.74 -5.76
CA GLU A 116 9.40 -4.08 -5.61
C GLU A 116 9.65 -4.99 -4.40
N VAL A 117 9.02 -4.68 -3.26
CA VAL A 117 9.12 -5.50 -2.04
C VAL A 117 8.53 -6.88 -2.27
N ASP A 118 7.37 -6.97 -2.91
CA ASP A 118 6.72 -8.25 -3.23
C ASP A 118 7.60 -9.12 -4.12
N ALA A 119 8.19 -8.54 -5.18
CA ALA A 119 9.13 -9.24 -6.04
C ALA A 119 10.35 -9.74 -5.25
N ARG A 120 10.86 -8.93 -4.32
CA ARG A 120 11.98 -9.33 -3.47
C ARG A 120 11.61 -10.46 -2.51
N VAL A 121 10.42 -10.39 -1.89
CA VAL A 121 9.90 -11.44 -1.00
C VAL A 121 9.75 -12.75 -1.77
N GLN A 122 9.17 -12.73 -2.97
CA GLN A 122 9.02 -13.92 -3.80
C GLN A 122 10.37 -14.57 -4.13
N GLN A 123 11.38 -13.76 -4.49
CA GLN A 123 12.73 -14.28 -4.75
C GLN A 123 13.36 -14.94 -3.51
N VAL A 124 13.27 -14.29 -2.36
CA VAL A 124 13.84 -14.81 -1.10
C VAL A 124 13.11 -16.07 -0.67
N PHE A 125 11.78 -16.07 -0.76
CA PHE A 125 10.96 -17.24 -0.46
C PHE A 125 11.27 -18.42 -1.37
N ALA A 126 11.30 -18.21 -2.69
CA ALA A 126 11.59 -19.27 -3.66
C ALA A 126 12.96 -19.92 -3.42
N ALA A 127 13.98 -19.09 -3.18
CA ALA A 127 15.32 -19.58 -2.84
C ALA A 127 15.32 -20.37 -1.52
N ALA A 128 14.70 -19.82 -0.47
CA ALA A 128 14.61 -20.49 0.82
C ALA A 128 13.83 -21.81 0.76
N TYR A 129 12.72 -21.85 0.01
CA TYR A 129 11.93 -23.05 -0.19
C TYR A 129 12.75 -24.13 -0.92
N ALA A 130 13.45 -23.77 -1.99
CA ALA A 130 14.29 -24.71 -2.73
C ALA A 130 15.41 -25.30 -1.85
N ASP A 131 16.08 -24.46 -1.06
CA ASP A 131 17.12 -24.88 -0.12
C ASP A 131 16.57 -25.85 0.94
N VAL A 132 15.46 -25.48 1.57
CA VAL A 132 14.83 -26.29 2.64
C VAL A 132 14.26 -27.59 2.08
N ALA A 133 13.67 -27.58 0.88
CA ALA A 133 13.14 -28.78 0.22
C ALA A 133 14.26 -29.80 -0.07
N ALA A 134 15.39 -29.34 -0.62
CA ALA A 134 16.54 -30.20 -0.87
C ALA A 134 17.13 -30.79 0.42
N GLN A 135 17.25 -29.97 1.48
CA GLN A 135 17.70 -30.46 2.79
C GLN A 135 16.69 -31.43 3.42
N PHE A 136 15.39 -31.20 3.24
CA PHE A 136 14.35 -32.05 3.78
C PHE A 136 14.40 -33.45 3.19
N GLU A 137 14.54 -33.59 1.88
CA GLU A 137 14.69 -34.89 1.22
C GLU A 137 15.91 -35.65 1.77
N ALA A 138 17.05 -34.98 1.90
CA ALA A 138 18.29 -35.57 2.40
C ALA A 138 18.20 -35.99 3.88
N VAL A 139 17.65 -35.13 4.74
CA VAL A 139 17.47 -35.42 6.18
C VAL A 139 16.43 -36.52 6.37
N PHE A 140 15.34 -36.50 5.61
CA PHE A 140 14.28 -37.49 5.70
C PHE A 140 14.78 -38.88 5.33
N ALA A 141 15.54 -39.01 4.24
CA ALA A 141 16.11 -40.29 3.82
C ALA A 141 17.06 -40.90 4.86
N ARG A 142 17.79 -40.05 5.62
CA ARG A 142 18.67 -40.49 6.70
C ARG A 142 17.91 -40.94 7.93
N LEU A 143 16.87 -40.19 8.32
CA LEU A 143 16.01 -40.55 9.45
C LEU A 143 15.13 -41.76 9.15
N PHE A 144 14.74 -41.97 7.90
CA PHE A 144 13.88 -43.07 7.45
C PHE A 144 14.44 -43.79 6.22
N PRO A 145 15.33 -44.78 6.40
CA PRO A 145 15.83 -45.59 5.28
C PRO A 145 14.68 -46.26 4.52
N GLY A 146 14.60 -46.01 3.21
CA GLY A 146 13.53 -46.51 2.34
C GLY A 146 12.22 -45.72 2.39
N GLY A 147 12.18 -44.61 3.14
CA GLY A 147 11.10 -43.62 3.11
C GLY A 147 11.42 -42.46 2.16
N GLU A 148 10.38 -41.73 1.74
CA GLU A 148 10.50 -40.51 0.94
C GLU A 148 9.70 -39.40 1.62
N GLY A 149 10.24 -38.19 1.66
CA GLY A 149 9.56 -37.01 2.16
C GLY A 149 9.75 -35.86 1.20
N ARG A 150 8.70 -35.06 0.96
CA ARG A 150 8.77 -33.87 0.11
C ARG A 150 7.97 -32.71 0.69
N LEU A 151 8.39 -31.50 0.36
CA LEU A 151 7.65 -30.28 0.64
C LEU A 151 6.86 -29.88 -0.60
N VAL A 152 5.59 -29.56 -0.45
CA VAL A 152 4.71 -29.20 -1.56
C VAL A 152 4.06 -27.85 -1.27
N LEU A 153 4.09 -26.93 -2.24
CA LEU A 153 3.36 -25.68 -2.16
C LEU A 153 1.88 -25.94 -2.42
N THR A 154 0.99 -25.36 -1.60
CA THR A 154 -0.47 -25.50 -1.81
C THR A 154 -0.90 -24.79 -3.10
N GLU A 155 -0.28 -23.65 -3.40
CA GLU A 155 -0.57 -22.81 -4.58
C GLU A 155 0.76 -22.40 -5.25
N PRO A 156 1.33 -23.23 -6.14
CA PRO A 156 2.64 -22.98 -6.72
C PRO A 156 2.77 -21.67 -7.53
N ASP A 157 1.64 -21.15 -8.03
CA ASP A 157 1.58 -19.95 -8.87
C ASP A 157 1.51 -18.65 -8.02
N ASP A 158 1.20 -18.74 -6.73
CA ASP A 158 1.17 -17.60 -5.79
C ASP A 158 2.11 -17.83 -4.60
N LEU A 159 3.37 -17.39 -4.78
CA LEU A 159 4.39 -17.51 -3.73
C LEU A 159 4.16 -16.59 -2.52
N LEU A 160 3.24 -15.60 -2.61
CA LEU A 160 2.91 -14.71 -1.50
C LEU A 160 1.78 -15.28 -0.62
N GLY A 161 0.83 -15.98 -1.24
CA GLY A 161 -0.32 -16.59 -0.57
C GLY A 161 -0.19 -18.09 -0.26
N THR A 162 0.77 -18.80 -0.86
CA THR A 162 0.88 -20.26 -0.72
C THR A 162 1.26 -20.70 0.69
N GLY A 163 0.63 -21.79 1.14
CA GLY A 163 1.09 -22.60 2.26
C GLY A 163 2.16 -23.61 1.82
N VAL A 164 2.80 -24.23 2.82
CA VAL A 164 3.74 -25.34 2.64
C VAL A 164 3.17 -26.59 3.31
N GLU A 165 2.89 -27.62 2.54
CA GLU A 165 2.50 -28.94 3.03
C GLU A 165 3.71 -29.87 3.10
N VAL A 166 3.77 -30.66 4.18
CA VAL A 166 4.76 -31.72 4.35
C VAL A 166 4.09 -33.05 4.02
N GLU A 167 4.60 -33.71 2.97
CA GLU A 167 4.18 -35.05 2.60
C GLU A 167 5.29 -36.05 2.92
N ALA A 168 4.91 -37.16 3.56
CA ALA A 168 5.86 -38.18 3.95
C ALA A 168 5.32 -39.58 3.64
N ARG A 169 6.22 -40.44 3.18
CA ARG A 169 6.00 -41.84 2.87
C ARG A 169 7.00 -42.66 3.69
N PRO A 170 6.58 -43.20 4.85
CA PRO A 170 7.38 -44.17 5.59
C PRO A 170 7.59 -45.45 4.76
N ALA A 171 8.65 -46.20 5.06
CA ALA A 171 9.01 -47.43 4.35
C ALA A 171 7.81 -48.39 4.23
N GLY A 172 7.44 -48.73 2.99
CA GLY A 172 6.34 -49.66 2.69
C GLY A 172 4.91 -49.10 2.82
N LYS A 173 4.73 -47.81 3.09
CA LYS A 173 3.40 -47.16 3.19
C LYS A 173 3.11 -46.25 1.99
N LYS A 174 1.83 -45.86 1.83
CA LYS A 174 1.42 -44.84 0.87
C LYS A 174 1.78 -43.44 1.37
N LEU A 175 2.02 -42.52 0.44
CA LEU A 175 2.27 -41.10 0.72
C LEU A 175 1.07 -40.50 1.46
N LYS A 176 1.33 -39.77 2.54
CA LYS A 176 0.32 -39.10 3.36
C LYS A 176 0.78 -37.71 3.74
N ARG A 177 -0.18 -36.79 3.90
CA ARG A 177 0.03 -35.48 4.54
C ARG A 177 0.37 -35.67 6.02
N LEU A 178 1.15 -34.76 6.59
CA LEU A 178 1.54 -34.78 8.01
C LEU A 178 0.35 -34.96 8.97
N SER A 179 -0.79 -34.32 8.67
CA SER A 179 -2.02 -34.41 9.46
C SER A 179 -2.65 -35.81 9.51
N LEU A 180 -2.28 -36.69 8.57
CA LEU A 180 -2.83 -38.04 8.39
C LEU A 180 -1.90 -39.15 8.90
N LEU A 181 -0.78 -38.79 9.54
CA LEU A 181 0.20 -39.72 10.11
C LEU A 181 -0.13 -40.07 11.57
N SER A 182 0.39 -41.21 12.03
CA SER A 182 0.29 -41.60 13.45
C SER A 182 1.08 -40.63 14.34
N GLY A 183 0.75 -40.56 15.64
CA GLY A 183 1.37 -39.60 16.57
C GLY A 183 2.90 -39.64 16.60
N GLY A 184 3.50 -40.83 16.61
CA GLY A 184 4.96 -41.00 16.57
C GLY A 184 5.58 -40.63 15.21
N GLU A 185 4.95 -41.06 14.11
CA GLU A 185 5.41 -40.71 12.75
C GLU A 185 5.34 -39.20 12.51
N ARG A 186 4.30 -38.53 13.01
CA ARG A 186 4.13 -37.09 12.91
C ARG A 186 5.24 -36.33 13.63
N SER A 187 5.60 -36.73 14.84
CA SER A 187 6.69 -36.11 15.60
C SER A 187 8.03 -36.26 14.88
N LEU A 188 8.33 -37.44 14.36
CA LEU A 188 9.55 -37.68 13.60
C LEU A 188 9.65 -36.84 12.32
N VAL A 189 8.56 -36.75 11.55
CA VAL A 189 8.54 -35.94 10.32
C VAL A 189 8.70 -34.46 10.65
N ALA A 190 8.10 -33.98 11.75
CA ALA A 190 8.28 -32.62 12.22
C ALA A 190 9.74 -32.34 12.63
N VAL A 191 10.39 -33.27 13.34
CA VAL A 191 11.82 -33.17 13.68
C VAL A 191 12.68 -33.15 12.42
N ALA A 192 12.38 -34.00 11.43
CA ALA A 192 13.08 -34.00 10.14
C ALA A 192 12.97 -32.64 9.43
N PHE A 193 11.79 -32.03 9.45
CA PHE A 193 11.55 -30.70 8.89
C PHE A 193 12.34 -29.61 9.63
N LEU A 194 12.35 -29.64 10.97
CA LEU A 194 13.12 -28.69 11.77
C LEU A 194 14.62 -28.79 11.49
N VAL A 195 15.17 -30.01 11.46
CA VAL A 195 16.60 -30.21 11.15
C VAL A 195 16.91 -29.73 9.72
N ALA A 196 16.05 -30.01 8.75
CA ALA A 196 16.22 -29.51 7.38
C ALA A 196 16.25 -27.98 7.33
N LEU A 197 15.36 -27.32 8.07
CA LEU A 197 15.33 -25.87 8.21
C LEU A 197 16.64 -25.34 8.82
N PHE A 198 17.13 -25.97 9.90
CA PHE A 198 18.38 -25.56 10.56
C PHE A 198 19.62 -25.74 9.68
N LYS A 199 19.65 -26.78 8.84
CA LYS A 199 20.74 -26.99 7.87
C LYS A 199 20.68 -25.99 6.72
N ALA A 200 19.48 -25.67 6.22
CA ALA A 200 19.30 -24.70 5.15
C ALA A 200 19.58 -23.26 5.61
N ARG A 201 19.23 -22.93 6.86
CA ARG A 201 19.35 -21.59 7.45
C ARG A 201 19.98 -21.69 8.85
N PRO A 202 21.31 -21.79 8.94
CA PRO A 202 22.00 -21.92 10.21
C PRO A 202 21.84 -20.66 11.07
N SER A 203 21.37 -20.84 12.31
CA SER A 203 21.34 -19.83 13.37
C SER A 203 22.62 -19.91 14.21
N PRO A 204 23.08 -18.81 14.84
CA PRO A 204 24.20 -18.85 15.78
C PRO A 204 23.98 -19.83 16.95
N PHE A 205 22.73 -19.96 17.42
CA PHE A 205 22.37 -20.92 18.46
C PHE A 205 20.94 -21.48 18.29
N TYR A 206 20.72 -22.64 18.88
CA TYR A 206 19.43 -23.33 18.96
C TYR A 206 19.13 -23.77 20.39
N ILE A 207 17.86 -23.65 20.80
CA ILE A 207 17.35 -24.19 22.07
C ILE A 207 16.30 -25.24 21.73
N LEU A 208 16.50 -26.46 22.23
CA LEU A 208 15.67 -27.63 21.95
C LEU A 208 15.19 -28.19 23.28
N ASP A 209 13.87 -28.21 23.50
CA ASP A 209 13.26 -28.65 24.74
C ASP A 209 12.48 -29.95 24.54
N GLU A 210 13.01 -31.05 25.07
CA GLU A 210 12.47 -32.42 25.03
C GLU A 210 11.93 -32.88 23.65
N VAL A 211 12.53 -32.38 22.57
CA VAL A 211 12.08 -32.63 21.19
C VAL A 211 12.20 -34.11 20.81
N GLU A 212 13.06 -34.86 21.48
CA GLU A 212 13.30 -36.28 21.25
C GLU A 212 12.42 -37.23 22.08
N ALA A 213 11.56 -36.72 22.98
CA ALA A 213 10.81 -37.56 23.92
C ALA A 213 9.88 -38.58 23.25
N ALA A 214 9.47 -38.32 22.01
CA ALA A 214 8.61 -39.19 21.22
C ALA A 214 9.38 -40.18 20.31
N LEU A 215 10.72 -40.20 20.37
CA LEU A 215 11.57 -41.01 19.50
C LEU A 215 11.92 -42.35 20.14
N ASP A 216 11.98 -43.40 19.30
CA ASP A 216 12.56 -44.68 19.70
C ASP A 216 14.10 -44.63 19.69
N ASP A 217 14.75 -45.65 20.27
CA ASP A 217 16.22 -45.69 20.39
C ASP A 217 16.94 -45.65 19.04
N THR A 218 16.33 -46.19 17.98
CA THR A 218 16.94 -46.24 16.65
C THR A 218 16.94 -44.85 16.02
N ASN A 219 15.81 -44.16 16.05
CA ASN A 219 15.67 -42.82 15.49
C ASN A 219 16.35 -41.75 16.35
N LEU A 220 16.39 -41.93 17.68
CA LEU A 220 17.18 -41.10 18.57
C LEU A 220 18.66 -41.14 18.16
N GLY A 221 19.25 -42.31 17.91
CA GLY A 221 20.64 -42.41 17.44
C GLY A 221 20.90 -41.65 16.14
N ARG A 222 19.95 -41.67 15.20
CA ARG A 222 20.05 -40.92 13.93
C ARG A 222 19.95 -39.41 14.17
N LEU A 223 19.06 -38.97 15.06
CA LEU A 223 18.94 -37.56 15.44
C LEU A 223 20.22 -37.05 16.11
N LEU A 224 20.82 -37.84 17.01
CA LEU A 224 22.07 -37.47 17.67
C LEU A 224 23.22 -37.26 16.67
N THR A 225 23.28 -38.07 15.60
CA THR A 225 24.25 -37.87 14.51
C THR A 225 24.04 -36.52 13.80
N LEU A 226 22.77 -36.11 13.62
CA LEU A 226 22.46 -34.80 13.04
C LEU A 226 22.82 -33.65 13.99
N TYR A 227 22.66 -33.83 15.31
CA TYR A 227 23.10 -32.83 16.29
C TYR A 227 24.61 -32.63 16.28
N GLU A 228 25.41 -33.70 16.12
CA GLU A 228 26.86 -33.59 15.97
C GLU A 228 27.26 -32.79 14.73
N GLU A 229 26.54 -32.95 13.61
CA GLU A 229 26.76 -32.13 12.41
C GLU A 229 26.39 -30.67 12.63
N LEU A 230 25.25 -30.40 13.27
CA LEU A 230 24.79 -29.04 13.54
C LEU A 230 25.72 -28.31 14.53
N ARG A 231 26.29 -29.05 15.49
CA ARG A 231 27.28 -28.55 16.45
C ARG A 231 28.53 -28.00 15.78
N ALA A 232 28.90 -28.48 14.59
CA ALA A 232 30.08 -27.99 13.87
C ALA A 232 29.93 -26.51 13.44
N THR A 233 28.70 -26.02 13.29
CA THR A 233 28.42 -24.66 12.79
C THR A 233 27.64 -23.78 13.75
N SER A 234 26.94 -24.38 14.73
CA SER A 234 25.98 -23.68 15.61
C SER A 234 26.09 -24.17 17.05
N GLN A 235 25.75 -23.31 18.01
CA GLN A 235 25.66 -23.71 19.42
C GLN A 235 24.30 -24.37 19.70
N LEU A 236 24.29 -25.56 20.31
CA LEU A 236 23.05 -26.25 20.70
C LEU A 236 22.90 -26.27 22.22
N LEU A 237 21.75 -25.80 22.71
CA LEU A 237 21.29 -25.98 24.09
C LEU A 237 20.12 -26.97 24.05
N VAL A 238 20.33 -28.16 24.61
CA VAL A 238 19.32 -29.23 24.61
C VAL A 238 18.87 -29.49 26.04
N ILE A 239 17.58 -29.34 26.30
CA ILE A 239 16.92 -29.71 27.55
C ILE A 239 16.31 -31.08 27.33
N THR A 240 16.75 -32.05 28.13
CA THR A 240 16.38 -33.45 27.93
C THR A 240 16.55 -34.27 29.20
N HIS A 241 15.77 -35.33 29.31
CA HIS A 241 15.95 -36.42 30.27
C HIS A 241 16.54 -37.69 29.62
N GLN A 242 16.83 -37.67 28.31
CA GLN A 242 17.34 -38.83 27.57
C GLN A 242 18.84 -39.00 27.78
N LYS A 243 19.24 -40.14 28.38
CA LYS A 243 20.64 -40.44 28.71
C LYS A 243 21.56 -40.37 27.49
N ARG A 244 21.13 -40.90 26.35
CA ARG A 244 21.93 -40.90 25.10
C ARG A 244 22.13 -39.49 24.54
N THR A 245 21.16 -38.60 24.70
CA THR A 245 21.33 -37.18 24.34
C THR A 245 22.30 -36.47 25.28
N MET A 246 22.26 -36.78 26.58
CA MET A 246 23.20 -36.24 27.56
C MET A 246 24.65 -36.67 27.26
N GLU A 247 24.86 -37.91 26.81
CA GLU A 247 26.18 -38.47 26.52
C GLU A 247 26.95 -37.76 25.39
N ILE A 248 26.25 -37.18 24.41
CA ILE A 248 26.90 -36.49 23.28
C ILE A 248 27.26 -35.02 23.59
N GLY A 249 26.77 -34.48 24.72
CA GLY A 249 26.97 -33.09 25.10
C GLY A 249 28.41 -32.79 25.51
N ASP A 250 28.83 -31.54 25.31
CA ASP A 250 30.15 -31.06 25.76
C ASP A 250 30.16 -30.71 27.25
N ALA A 251 29.03 -30.20 27.72
CA ALA A 251 28.78 -29.85 29.10
C ALA A 251 27.33 -30.20 29.46
N LEU A 252 27.15 -30.71 30.67
CA LEU A 252 25.85 -30.94 31.28
C LEU A 252 25.60 -29.89 32.35
N TYR A 253 24.41 -29.31 32.30
CA TYR A 253 23.89 -28.44 33.34
C TYR A 253 22.70 -29.14 33.99
N GLY A 254 22.87 -29.59 35.22
CA GLY A 254 21.81 -30.20 36.02
C GLY A 254 21.14 -29.15 36.91
N VAL A 255 19.81 -29.14 36.95
CA VAL A 255 19.05 -28.33 37.91
C VAL A 255 18.60 -29.24 39.05
N SER A 256 18.95 -28.89 40.28
CA SER A 256 18.50 -29.59 41.49
C SER A 256 17.78 -28.59 42.39
N MET A 257 16.66 -28.99 42.99
CA MET A 257 16.03 -28.20 44.05
C MET A 257 16.58 -28.61 45.41
N ARG A 258 16.87 -27.62 46.26
CA ARG A 258 17.15 -27.83 47.68
C ARG A 258 15.83 -27.88 48.48
N ASP A 259 15.89 -28.39 49.70
CA ASP A 259 14.72 -28.53 50.59
C ASP A 259 14.03 -27.19 50.92
N ASP A 260 14.69 -26.06 50.65
CA ASP A 260 14.16 -24.69 50.76
C ASP A 260 13.38 -24.21 49.52
N GLY A 261 13.22 -25.06 48.51
CA GLY A 261 12.53 -24.74 47.25
C GLY A 261 13.35 -23.89 46.28
N VAL A 262 14.63 -23.62 46.57
CA VAL A 262 15.51 -22.88 45.69
C VAL A 262 16.17 -23.83 44.69
N SER A 263 15.99 -23.55 43.40
CA SER A 263 16.67 -24.27 42.33
C SER A 263 18.14 -23.84 42.24
N VAL A 264 19.05 -24.82 42.26
CA VAL A 264 20.49 -24.62 42.12
C VAL A 264 20.97 -25.34 40.87
N VAL A 265 21.79 -24.65 40.08
CA VAL A 265 22.39 -25.19 38.86
C VAL A 265 23.75 -25.79 39.20
N ILE A 266 23.95 -27.04 38.78
CA ILE A 266 25.21 -27.77 38.86
C ILE A 266 25.70 -27.96 37.42
N SER A 267 26.99 -27.79 37.18
CA SER A 267 27.57 -27.94 35.84
C SER A 267 28.73 -28.93 35.84
N GLN A 268 28.79 -29.77 34.83
CA GLN A 268 29.87 -30.73 34.61
C GLN A 268 30.27 -30.70 33.13
N ARG A 269 31.57 -30.54 32.84
CA ARG A 269 32.08 -30.71 31.46
C ARG A 269 32.33 -32.20 31.20
N LEU A 270 31.90 -32.69 30.04
CA LEU A 270 32.01 -34.09 29.64
C LEU A 270 33.17 -34.34 28.66
N ARG A 271 33.46 -33.37 27.77
CA ARG A 271 34.56 -33.45 26.81
C ARG A 271 35.61 -32.37 27.11
N GLU A 272 36.89 -32.75 27.14
CA GLU A 272 37.99 -31.79 27.12
C GLU A 272 38.08 -31.15 25.72
N PRO A 273 38.34 -29.84 25.60
CA PRO A 273 38.46 -29.20 24.30
C PRO A 273 39.68 -29.75 23.55
N GLU A 274 39.51 -30.15 22.30
CA GLU A 274 40.66 -30.38 21.40
C GLU A 274 41.46 -29.08 21.29
N PRO A 275 42.79 -29.10 21.47
CA PRO A 275 43.61 -27.92 21.31
C PRO A 275 43.62 -27.50 19.84
N ALA A 276 43.43 -26.21 19.61
CA ALA A 276 43.40 -25.56 18.30
C ALA A 276 44.74 -25.62 17.54
#